data_AF-A0A1X9T088-F1
#
_entry.id   AF-A0A1X9T088-F1
#
_cell.length_a   1.000
_cell.length_b   1.000
_cell.length_c   1.000
_cell.angle_alpha   90.00
_cell.angle_beta   90.00
_cell.angle_gamma   90.00
#
_symmetry.space_group_name_H-M   'P 1'
#
loop_
_entity.id
_entity.type
_entity.pdbx_description
1 polymer ?
#
loop_
_entity_poly.entity_id
_entity_poly.type
_entity_poly.pdbx_seq_one_letter_code
_entity_poly.pdbx_strand_id
1 'polypeptide(L)'
;MTLNSWNLIYLNMNPVAFSLFGINVHWYGIMYVLALLIALWAAKYFVKKDKLAISNSLLDNYFFWVEIGVILGARIGYIIIYDPNTIYYLTHPWQIFNPFVNGEFVGIRGMSYHGAVLGFIIATLLFCYKFKQNILLYLDLVAISVPLGYIFGRVGNFLNQELIGRATDVSWGIVSAGVLRHPSQLYEAVLEGLVIFVILYFYRYYKKFNGELIALYAILYPIMRFICEFYREPDFGIGFVAFGLSMGQILSIIMFGFGLWLYIWLKCTKTKRLA
;
A
#
# COMPACT_ATOMS: atom_id res chain seq x y z
N MET A 1 6.99 20.14 -28.37
CA MET A 1 8.11 19.58 -27.59
C MET A 1 8.52 18.27 -28.25
N THR A 2 9.81 18.04 -28.51
CA THR A 2 10.28 16.81 -29.16
C THR A 2 10.30 15.67 -28.14
N LEU A 3 9.58 14.58 -28.41
CA LEU A 3 9.54 13.41 -27.52
C LEU A 3 10.90 12.68 -27.53
N ASN A 4 11.36 12.26 -26.36
CA ASN A 4 12.60 11.50 -26.18
C ASN A 4 12.31 10.05 -25.74
N SER A 5 13.37 9.26 -25.51
CA SER A 5 13.26 7.86 -25.09
C SER A 5 12.51 7.67 -23.77
N TRP A 6 12.57 8.64 -22.85
CA TRP A 6 11.80 8.61 -21.60
C TRP A 6 10.31 8.78 -21.88
N ASN A 7 9.93 9.75 -22.71
CA ASN A 7 8.52 9.97 -23.03
C ASN A 7 7.90 8.74 -23.72
N LEU A 8 8.70 7.97 -24.46
CA LEU A 8 8.29 6.79 -25.21
C LEU A 8 8.61 5.46 -24.50
N ILE A 9 8.91 5.47 -23.20
CA ILE A 9 9.38 4.29 -22.48
C ILE A 9 8.45 3.07 -22.61
N TYR A 10 7.13 3.28 -22.61
CA TYR A 10 6.15 2.19 -22.73
C TYR A 10 6.07 1.52 -24.09
N LEU A 11 6.56 2.17 -25.16
CA LEU A 11 6.69 1.50 -26.47
C LEU A 11 7.77 0.42 -26.46
N ASN A 12 8.75 0.55 -25.56
CA ASN A 12 9.93 -0.32 -25.52
C ASN A 12 9.97 -1.22 -24.28
N MET A 13 9.01 -1.10 -23.36
CA MET A 13 9.01 -1.80 -22.09
C MET A 13 7.94 -2.89 -22.08
N ASN A 14 8.39 -4.15 -22.05
CA ASN A 14 7.50 -5.30 -21.89
C ASN A 14 7.13 -5.49 -20.40
N PRO A 15 5.83 -5.54 -20.02
CA PRO A 15 5.41 -5.84 -18.65
C PRO A 15 5.82 -7.24 -18.16
N VAL A 16 6.03 -8.18 -19.09
CA VAL A 16 6.57 -9.51 -18.80
C VAL A 16 8.10 -9.39 -18.67
N ALA A 17 8.61 -9.74 -17.49
CA ALA A 17 10.04 -9.74 -17.21
C ALA A 17 10.76 -10.90 -17.90
N PHE A 18 10.20 -12.10 -17.78
CA PHE A 18 10.67 -13.30 -18.46
C PHE A 18 9.57 -14.38 -18.45
N SER A 19 9.71 -15.38 -19.30
CA SER A 19 8.83 -16.55 -19.33
C SER A 19 9.63 -17.78 -18.92
N LEU A 20 9.06 -18.59 -18.02
CA LEU A 20 9.69 -19.82 -17.52
C LEU A 20 8.68 -20.97 -17.62
N PHE A 21 9.03 -22.02 -18.38
CA PHE A 21 8.15 -23.19 -18.61
C PHE A 21 6.73 -22.83 -19.09
N GLY A 22 6.59 -21.82 -19.94
CA GLY A 22 5.29 -21.35 -20.43
C GLY A 22 4.51 -20.46 -19.46
N ILE A 23 5.07 -20.13 -18.29
CA ILE A 23 4.48 -19.20 -17.32
C ILE A 23 5.18 -17.84 -17.45
N ASN A 24 4.38 -16.78 -17.65
CA ASN A 24 4.89 -15.42 -17.72
C ASN A 24 5.09 -14.85 -16.30
N VAL A 25 6.32 -14.40 -16.01
CA VAL A 25 6.65 -13.68 -14.78
C VAL A 25 6.66 -12.20 -15.10
N HIS A 26 5.77 -11.45 -14.45
CA HIS A 26 5.62 -10.01 -14.67
C HIS A 26 6.52 -9.21 -13.72
N TRP A 27 7.03 -8.07 -14.20
CA TRP A 27 7.74 -7.11 -13.34
C TRP A 27 6.92 -6.69 -12.14
N TYR A 28 5.61 -6.58 -12.30
CA TYR A 28 4.68 -6.25 -11.23
C TYR A 28 4.76 -7.23 -10.05
N GLY A 29 4.76 -8.54 -10.34
CA GLY A 29 4.89 -9.57 -9.31
C GLY A 29 6.26 -9.53 -8.61
N ILE A 30 7.33 -9.31 -9.38
CA ILE A 30 8.69 -9.15 -8.83
C ILE A 30 8.74 -7.95 -7.88
N MET A 31 8.16 -6.82 -8.27
CA MET A 31 8.12 -5.62 -7.45
C MET A 31 7.31 -5.82 -6.16
N TYR A 32 6.23 -6.59 -6.18
CA TYR A 32 5.52 -6.97 -4.95
C TYR A 32 6.37 -7.80 -4.01
N VAL A 33 7.09 -8.81 -4.53
CA VAL A 33 8.00 -9.61 -3.70
C VAL A 33 9.09 -8.71 -3.10
N LEU A 34 9.66 -7.79 -3.89
CA LEU A 34 10.62 -6.82 -3.39
C LEU A 34 10.02 -5.89 -2.33
N ALA A 35 8.79 -5.42 -2.51
CA ALA A 35 8.09 -4.59 -1.53
C ALA A 35 8.01 -5.30 -0.16
N LEU A 36 7.62 -6.58 -0.17
CA LEU A 36 7.52 -7.40 1.03
C LEU A 36 8.87 -7.64 1.70
N LEU A 37 9.88 -8.02 0.90
CA LEU A 37 11.24 -8.26 1.42
C LEU A 37 11.87 -7.00 2.00
N ILE A 38 11.67 -5.85 1.36
CA ILE A 38 12.16 -4.56 1.85
C ILE A 38 11.44 -4.14 3.12
N ALA A 39 10.11 -4.31 3.21
CA ALA A 39 9.36 -4.02 4.42
C ALA A 39 9.82 -4.91 5.60
N LEU A 40 10.01 -6.21 5.37
CA LEU A 40 10.52 -7.14 6.39
C LEU A 40 11.96 -6.81 6.81
N TRP A 41 12.83 -6.52 5.84
CA TRP A 41 14.20 -6.10 6.10
C TRP A 41 14.23 -4.80 6.92
N ALA A 42 13.44 -3.79 6.56
CA ALA A 42 13.33 -2.53 7.27
C ALA A 42 12.83 -2.75 8.71
N ALA A 43 11.81 -3.60 8.90
CA ALA A 43 11.31 -3.93 10.22
C ALA A 43 12.39 -4.59 11.09
N LYS A 44 13.13 -5.57 10.55
CA LYS A 44 14.28 -6.20 11.24
C LYS A 44 15.36 -5.19 11.57
N TYR A 45 15.66 -4.29 10.65
CA TYR A 45 16.62 -3.21 10.84
C TYR A 45 16.22 -2.31 12.00
N PHE A 46 14.98 -1.81 12.06
CA PHE A 46 14.52 -0.92 13.12
C PHE A 46 14.38 -1.61 14.47
N VAL A 47 13.93 -2.87 14.51
CA VAL A 47 13.92 -3.66 15.76
C VAL A 47 15.32 -3.75 16.36
N LYS A 48 16.34 -4.04 15.54
CA LYS A 48 17.73 -4.09 16.00
C LYS A 48 18.28 -2.71 16.34
N LYS A 49 18.07 -1.71 15.48
CA LYS A 49 18.65 -0.37 15.59
C LYS A 49 18.12 0.39 16.79
N ASP A 50 16.81 0.32 17.02
CA ASP A 50 16.11 1.04 18.08
C ASP A 50 15.93 0.17 19.34
N LYS A 51 16.54 -1.02 19.37
CA LYS A 51 16.54 -1.98 20.49
C LYS A 51 15.13 -2.29 21.00
N LEU A 52 14.20 -2.50 20.08
CA LEU A 52 12.82 -2.82 20.42
C LEU A 52 12.76 -4.20 21.08
N ALA A 53 11.88 -4.36 22.08
CA ALA A 53 11.68 -5.62 22.79
C ALA A 53 10.89 -6.66 21.96
N ILE A 54 11.34 -6.92 20.73
CA ILE A 54 10.76 -7.85 19.77
C ILE A 54 11.88 -8.79 19.31
N SER A 55 11.72 -10.10 19.51
CA SER A 55 12.70 -11.07 18.99
C SER A 55 12.54 -11.24 17.47
N ASN A 56 13.62 -11.62 16.78
CA ASN A 56 13.57 -11.90 15.34
C ASN A 56 12.55 -13.00 15.02
N SER A 57 12.48 -14.06 15.82
CA SER A 57 11.50 -15.14 15.64
C SER A 57 10.06 -14.65 15.77
N LEU A 58 9.81 -13.73 16.70
CA LEU A 58 8.49 -13.16 16.91
C LEU A 58 8.12 -12.19 15.77
N LEU A 59 9.10 -11.44 15.24
CA LEU A 59 8.89 -10.58 14.09
C LEU A 59 8.61 -11.39 12.81
N ASP A 60 9.34 -12.47 12.57
CA ASP A 60 9.09 -13.37 11.43
C ASP A 60 7.70 -14.00 11.54
N ASN A 61 7.29 -14.43 12.74
CA ASN A 61 5.94 -14.92 12.97
C ASN A 61 4.89 -13.82 12.74
N TYR A 62 5.12 -12.60 13.24
CA TYR A 62 4.22 -11.46 12.98
C TYR A 62 4.05 -11.18 11.49
N PHE A 63 5.14 -11.22 10.73
CA PHE A 63 5.13 -11.07 9.28
C PHE A 63 4.19 -12.09 8.64
N PHE A 64 4.33 -13.38 8.95
CA PHE A 64 3.41 -14.41 8.43
C PHE A 64 1.95 -14.17 8.80
N TRP A 65 1.66 -13.74 10.04
CA TRP A 65 0.30 -13.42 10.46
C TRP A 65 -0.30 -12.28 9.64
N VAL A 66 0.47 -11.21 9.45
CA VAL A 66 0.04 -10.04 8.68
C VAL A 66 -0.16 -10.40 7.21
N GLU A 67 0.76 -11.12 6.57
CA GLU A 67 0.64 -11.49 5.16
C GLU A 67 -0.59 -12.36 4.92
N ILE A 68 -0.83 -13.36 5.78
CA ILE A 68 -2.06 -14.19 5.71
C ILE A 68 -3.29 -13.31 5.89
N GLY A 69 -3.29 -12.42 6.88
CA GLY A 69 -4.40 -11.49 7.12
C GLY A 69 -4.70 -10.60 5.93
N VAL A 70 -3.67 -10.01 5.33
CA VAL A 70 -3.78 -9.13 4.16
C VAL A 70 -4.32 -9.89 2.96
N ILE A 71 -3.76 -11.07 2.63
CA ILE A 71 -4.18 -11.86 1.47
C ILE A 71 -5.63 -12.34 1.64
N LEU A 72 -5.97 -12.91 2.79
CA LEU A 72 -7.32 -13.39 3.07
C LEU A 72 -8.32 -12.23 3.10
N GLY A 73 -7.99 -11.16 3.82
CA GLY A 73 -8.83 -9.97 3.93
C GLY A 73 -9.08 -9.33 2.58
N ALA A 74 -8.04 -9.18 1.76
CA ALA A 74 -8.17 -8.64 0.40
C ALA A 74 -9.09 -9.48 -0.47
N ARG A 75 -8.90 -10.80 -0.45
CA ARG A 75 -9.67 -11.71 -1.30
C ARG A 75 -11.12 -11.81 -0.87
N ILE A 76 -11.37 -12.01 0.42
CA ILE A 76 -12.72 -12.10 0.99
C ILE A 76 -13.44 -10.74 0.83
N GLY A 77 -12.75 -9.64 1.12
CA GLY A 77 -13.29 -8.30 0.94
C GLY A 77 -13.67 -8.00 -0.51
N TYR A 78 -12.91 -8.50 -1.48
CA TYR A 78 -13.29 -8.39 -2.89
C TYR A 78 -14.60 -9.12 -3.19
N ILE A 79 -14.70 -10.38 -2.77
CA ILE A 79 -15.85 -11.25 -3.04
C ILE A 79 -17.13 -10.73 -2.41
N ILE A 80 -17.06 -10.18 -1.20
CA ILE A 80 -18.24 -9.71 -0.48
C ILE A 80 -18.71 -8.34 -1.00
N ILE A 81 -17.79 -7.44 -1.36
CA ILE A 81 -18.12 -6.03 -1.63
C ILE A 81 -18.26 -5.75 -3.13
N TYR A 82 -17.46 -6.41 -3.97
CA TYR A 82 -17.30 -6.03 -5.37
C TYR A 82 -17.69 -7.12 -6.37
N ASP A 83 -17.55 -8.41 -6.01
CA ASP A 83 -17.91 -9.49 -6.92
C ASP A 83 -19.44 -9.68 -6.97
N PRO A 84 -20.08 -9.59 -8.15
CA PRO A 84 -21.53 -9.76 -8.27
C PRO A 84 -22.00 -11.19 -7.98
N ASN A 85 -21.09 -12.17 -7.97
CA ASN A 85 -21.40 -13.58 -7.76
C ASN A 85 -21.07 -14.05 -6.33
N THR A 86 -21.17 -13.20 -5.32
CA THR A 86 -20.85 -13.57 -3.91
C THR A 86 -21.52 -14.89 -3.48
N ILE A 87 -22.78 -15.13 -3.87
CA ILE A 87 -23.55 -16.34 -3.52
C ILE A 87 -22.91 -17.61 -4.10
N TYR A 88 -22.29 -17.54 -5.27
CA TYR A 88 -21.61 -18.68 -5.89
C TYR A 88 -20.49 -19.24 -5.01
N TYR A 89 -19.76 -18.36 -4.32
CA TYR A 89 -18.65 -18.77 -3.46
C TYR A 89 -19.11 -19.44 -2.16
N LEU A 90 -20.36 -19.27 -1.74
CA LEU A 90 -20.92 -20.00 -0.59
C LEU A 90 -21.14 -21.48 -0.92
N THR A 91 -21.53 -21.78 -2.17
CA THR A 91 -21.70 -23.16 -2.64
C THR A 91 -20.40 -23.78 -3.15
N HIS A 92 -19.40 -22.95 -3.49
CA HIS A 92 -18.10 -23.39 -4.00
C HIS A 92 -16.93 -22.66 -3.31
N PRO A 93 -16.71 -22.88 -1.99
CA PRO A 93 -15.73 -22.10 -1.22
C PRO A 93 -14.29 -22.21 -1.76
N TRP A 94 -13.93 -23.33 -2.39
CA TRP A 94 -12.61 -23.52 -3.01
C TRP A 94 -12.35 -22.54 -4.17
N GLN A 95 -13.39 -22.00 -4.80
CA GLN A 95 -13.28 -21.01 -5.88
C GLN A 95 -12.80 -19.65 -5.38
N ILE A 96 -12.87 -19.39 -4.07
CA ILE A 96 -12.31 -18.18 -3.46
C ILE A 96 -10.81 -18.09 -3.79
N PHE A 97 -10.07 -19.20 -3.80
CA PHE A 97 -8.62 -19.19 -4.03
C PHE A 97 -8.21 -19.86 -5.34
N ASN A 98 -9.17 -20.09 -6.25
CA ASN A 98 -8.87 -20.70 -7.55
C ASN A 98 -8.05 -19.73 -8.43
N PRO A 99 -6.81 -20.08 -8.83
CA PRO A 99 -5.99 -19.23 -9.69
C PRO A 99 -6.22 -19.49 -11.19
N PHE A 100 -7.19 -20.35 -11.55
CA PHE A 100 -7.47 -20.73 -12.92
C PHE A 100 -8.80 -20.14 -13.42
N VAL A 101 -8.79 -19.66 -14.66
CA VAL A 101 -9.98 -19.25 -15.39
C VAL A 101 -9.99 -20.00 -16.71
N ASN A 102 -11.06 -20.74 -17.01
CA ASN A 102 -11.19 -21.57 -18.23
C ASN A 102 -10.01 -22.55 -18.46
N GLY A 103 -9.39 -23.04 -17.39
CA GLY A 103 -8.25 -23.96 -17.46
C GLY A 103 -6.88 -23.29 -17.61
N GLU A 104 -6.84 -21.96 -17.78
CA GLU A 104 -5.58 -21.20 -17.84
C GLU A 104 -5.20 -20.66 -16.47
N PHE A 105 -3.92 -20.81 -16.10
CA PHE A 105 -3.38 -20.21 -14.88
C PHE A 105 -3.24 -18.70 -15.06
N VAL A 106 -4.06 -17.95 -14.33
CA VAL A 106 -4.09 -16.49 -14.40
C VAL A 106 -3.79 -15.81 -13.06
N GLY A 107 -3.48 -16.61 -12.03
CA GLY A 107 -3.26 -16.18 -10.66
C GLY A 107 -4.57 -15.82 -9.93
N ILE A 108 -4.44 -15.48 -8.64
CA ILE A 108 -5.58 -15.00 -7.86
C ILE A 108 -5.86 -13.55 -8.26
N ARG A 109 -6.99 -13.32 -8.91
CA ARG A 109 -7.47 -11.99 -9.33
C ARG A 109 -8.55 -11.48 -8.38
N GLY A 110 -8.84 -10.19 -8.43
CA GLY A 110 -9.90 -9.58 -7.62
C GLY A 110 -9.51 -9.50 -6.14
N MET A 111 -8.86 -8.39 -5.79
CA MET A 111 -8.35 -8.11 -4.44
C MET A 111 -8.87 -6.75 -3.99
N SER A 112 -9.37 -6.66 -2.76
CA SER A 112 -9.88 -5.43 -2.16
C SER A 112 -8.83 -4.77 -1.28
N TYR A 113 -8.52 -3.51 -1.56
CA TYR A 113 -7.65 -2.72 -0.69
C TYR A 113 -8.22 -2.56 0.72
N HIS A 114 -9.51 -2.24 0.85
CA HIS A 114 -10.18 -2.12 2.15
C HIS A 114 -10.17 -3.45 2.91
N GLY A 115 -10.35 -4.56 2.18
CA GLY A 115 -10.24 -5.91 2.71
C GLY A 115 -8.83 -6.20 3.23
N ALA A 116 -7.78 -5.84 2.49
CA ALA A 116 -6.39 -5.97 2.93
C ALA A 116 -6.12 -5.20 4.23
N VAL A 117 -6.57 -3.95 4.32
CA VAL A 117 -6.39 -3.10 5.52
C VAL A 117 -7.10 -3.71 6.73
N LEU A 118 -8.35 -4.17 6.56
CA LEU A 118 -9.08 -4.82 7.64
C LEU A 118 -8.41 -6.14 8.07
N GLY A 119 -7.97 -6.94 7.10
CA GLY A 119 -7.23 -8.18 7.34
C GLY A 119 -5.92 -7.95 8.11
N PHE A 120 -5.16 -6.90 7.76
CA PHE A 120 -3.97 -6.45 8.48
C PHE A 120 -4.28 -6.07 9.93
N ILE A 121 -5.34 -5.27 10.16
CA ILE A 121 -5.74 -4.84 11.50
C ILE A 121 -6.11 -6.07 12.34
N ILE A 122 -6.96 -6.95 11.83
CA ILE A 122 -7.38 -8.17 12.53
C ILE A 122 -6.19 -9.05 12.85
N ALA A 123 -5.31 -9.32 11.88
CA ALA A 123 -4.11 -10.12 12.10
C ALA A 123 -3.20 -9.52 13.17
N THR A 124 -3.00 -8.20 13.15
CA THR A 124 -2.19 -7.50 14.16
C THR A 124 -2.80 -7.60 15.54
N LEU A 125 -4.11 -7.41 15.67
CA LEU A 125 -4.83 -7.53 16.94
C LEU A 125 -4.75 -8.97 17.49
N LEU A 126 -5.04 -9.97 16.66
CA LEU A 126 -5.00 -11.38 17.08
C LEU A 126 -3.59 -11.82 17.45
N PHE A 127 -2.58 -11.42 16.68
CA PHE A 127 -1.19 -11.71 16.98
C PHE A 127 -0.78 -11.12 18.33
N CYS A 128 -1.02 -9.81 18.51
CA CYS A 128 -0.62 -9.14 19.74
C CYS A 128 -1.38 -9.67 20.96
N TYR A 129 -2.65 -10.03 20.81
CA TYR A 129 -3.42 -10.69 21.86
C TYR A 129 -2.82 -12.06 22.22
N LYS A 130 -2.59 -12.92 21.22
CA LYS A 130 -2.07 -14.28 21.42
C LYS A 130 -0.67 -14.30 22.05
N PHE A 131 0.22 -13.42 21.60
CA PHE A 131 1.61 -13.36 22.04
C PHE A 131 1.87 -12.30 23.12
N LYS A 132 0.80 -11.69 23.67
CA LYS A 132 0.83 -10.66 24.74
C LYS A 132 1.77 -9.49 24.41
N GLN A 133 1.71 -9.01 23.15
CA GLN A 133 2.54 -7.93 22.65
C GLN A 133 1.81 -6.58 22.65
N ASN A 134 2.58 -5.50 22.62
CA ASN A 134 2.03 -4.15 22.53
C ASN A 134 1.62 -3.83 21.08
N ILE A 135 0.31 -3.77 20.82
CA ILE A 135 -0.27 -3.47 19.49
C ILE A 135 0.34 -2.20 18.88
N LEU A 136 0.42 -1.12 19.65
CA LEU A 136 0.86 0.19 19.17
C LEU A 136 2.35 0.19 18.81
N LEU A 137 3.17 -0.64 19.47
CA LEU A 137 4.58 -0.81 19.11
C LEU A 137 4.73 -1.47 17.74
N TYR A 138 3.93 -2.50 17.46
CA TYR A 138 3.93 -3.19 16.17
C TYR A 138 3.40 -2.29 15.06
N LEU A 139 2.33 -1.53 15.32
CA LEU A 139 1.81 -0.55 14.37
C LEU A 139 2.84 0.55 14.06
N ASP A 140 3.59 1.05 15.04
CA ASP A 140 4.69 1.99 14.79
C ASP A 140 5.79 1.39 13.90
N LEU A 141 6.14 0.12 14.13
CA LEU A 141 7.13 -0.60 13.32
C LEU A 141 6.65 -0.74 11.86
N VAL A 142 5.37 -1.04 11.67
CA VAL A 142 4.73 -1.06 10.34
C VAL A 142 4.79 0.33 9.70
N ALA A 143 4.43 1.38 10.45
CA ALA A 143 4.36 2.74 9.92
C ALA A 143 5.70 3.25 9.35
N ILE A 144 6.82 2.88 9.97
CA ILE A 144 8.16 3.26 9.48
C ILE A 144 8.71 2.30 8.40
N SER A 145 8.25 1.05 8.34
CA SER A 145 8.81 0.03 7.44
C SER A 145 8.05 -0.06 6.11
N VAL A 146 6.72 0.01 6.14
CA VAL A 146 5.85 -0.13 4.95
C VAL A 146 6.08 0.95 3.88
N PRO A 147 6.32 2.24 4.21
CA PRO A 147 6.55 3.26 3.19
C PRO A 147 7.71 2.94 2.24
N LEU A 148 8.75 2.21 2.70
CA LEU A 148 9.82 1.73 1.81
C LEU A 148 9.31 0.67 0.83
N GLY A 149 8.50 -0.28 1.29
CA GLY A 149 7.88 -1.27 0.42
C GLY A 149 6.89 -0.64 -0.57
N TYR A 150 6.18 0.41 -0.14
CA TYR A 150 5.22 1.15 -0.95
C TYR A 150 5.82 1.69 -2.26
N ILE A 151 7.08 2.14 -2.20
CA ILE A 151 7.85 2.60 -3.38
C ILE A 151 7.83 1.54 -4.47
N PHE A 152 8.14 0.28 -4.11
CA PHE A 152 8.21 -0.82 -5.07
C PHE A 152 6.83 -1.19 -5.60
N GLY A 153 5.78 -1.13 -4.79
CA GLY A 153 4.41 -1.30 -5.29
C GLY A 153 4.08 -0.31 -6.41
N ARG A 154 4.43 0.96 -6.22
CA ARG A 154 4.19 2.02 -7.21
C ARG A 154 5.09 1.96 -8.43
N VAL A 155 6.36 1.57 -8.26
CA VAL A 155 7.24 1.21 -9.38
C VAL A 155 6.67 0.00 -10.12
N GLY A 156 6.06 -0.96 -9.42
CA GLY A 156 5.30 -2.05 -10.01
C GLY A 156 4.18 -1.55 -10.91
N ASN A 157 3.32 -0.64 -10.42
CA ASN A 157 2.24 -0.07 -11.25
C ASN A 157 2.79 0.64 -12.50
N PHE A 158 3.91 1.35 -12.35
CA PHE A 158 4.61 1.98 -13.48
C PHE A 158 5.07 0.93 -14.52
N LEU A 159 5.74 -0.13 -14.08
CA LEU A 159 6.20 -1.23 -14.95
C LEU A 159 5.04 -2.04 -15.55
N ASN A 160 3.90 -2.07 -14.88
CA ASN A 160 2.66 -2.68 -15.38
C ASN A 160 1.85 -1.74 -16.30
N GLN A 161 2.31 -0.50 -16.48
CA GLN A 161 1.67 0.54 -17.30
C GLN A 161 0.23 0.90 -16.86
N GLU A 162 -0.06 0.83 -15.56
CA GLU A 162 -1.40 1.09 -15.00
C GLU A 162 -1.40 2.31 -14.06
N LEU A 163 -2.59 2.88 -13.81
CA LEU A 163 -2.76 4.05 -12.93
C LEU A 163 -2.01 5.31 -13.41
N ILE A 164 -2.01 5.54 -14.73
CA ILE A 164 -1.39 6.71 -15.36
C ILE A 164 -2.05 8.01 -14.89
N GLY A 165 -1.29 9.10 -14.92
CA GLY A 165 -1.76 10.41 -14.55
C GLY A 165 -2.55 11.12 -15.64
N ARG A 166 -2.94 12.36 -15.33
CA ARG A 166 -3.63 13.28 -16.22
C ARG A 166 -2.77 13.66 -17.42
N ALA A 167 -3.44 14.05 -18.50
CA ALA A 167 -2.80 14.67 -19.65
C ALA A 167 -1.96 15.88 -19.21
N THR A 168 -0.79 16.06 -19.83
CA THR A 168 0.19 17.06 -19.42
C THR A 168 1.08 17.48 -20.56
N ASP A 169 1.68 18.67 -20.42
CA ASP A 169 2.65 19.23 -21.37
C ASP A 169 4.08 19.27 -20.80
N VAL A 170 4.30 18.72 -19.60
CA VAL A 170 5.64 18.71 -18.96
C VAL A 170 6.60 17.75 -19.67
N SER A 171 7.88 18.12 -19.71
CA SER A 171 8.90 17.39 -20.48
C SER A 171 9.20 15.97 -20.00
N TRP A 172 8.87 15.65 -18.75
CA TRP A 172 9.03 14.32 -18.16
C TRP A 172 7.74 13.49 -18.17
N GLY A 173 6.69 13.92 -18.90
CA GLY A 173 5.51 13.10 -19.13
C GLY A 173 5.82 11.81 -19.91
N ILE A 174 4.93 10.83 -19.88
CA ILE A 174 5.05 9.58 -20.62
C ILE A 174 3.83 9.42 -21.53
N VAL A 175 4.06 9.00 -22.76
CA VAL A 175 3.00 8.73 -23.73
C VAL A 175 2.29 7.43 -23.36
N SER A 176 1.00 7.54 -23.08
CA SER A 176 0.11 6.40 -22.85
C SER A 176 -1.16 6.62 -23.66
N ALA A 177 -1.54 5.62 -24.46
CA ALA A 177 -2.64 5.70 -25.42
C ALA A 177 -2.58 6.95 -26.33
N GLY A 178 -1.39 7.31 -26.81
CA GLY A 178 -1.18 8.45 -27.71
C GLY A 178 -1.20 9.83 -27.05
N VAL A 179 -1.39 9.92 -25.73
CA VAL A 179 -1.44 11.18 -24.98
C VAL A 179 -0.27 11.25 -23.99
N LEU A 180 0.40 12.41 -23.93
CA LEU A 180 1.44 12.67 -22.93
C LEU A 180 0.78 12.86 -21.57
N ARG A 181 1.17 12.04 -20.59
CA ARG A 181 0.54 11.97 -19.26
C ARG A 181 1.58 12.01 -18.15
N HIS A 182 1.18 12.52 -16.98
CA HIS A 182 2.06 12.46 -15.82
C HIS A 182 2.33 10.99 -15.42
N PRO A 183 3.58 10.59 -15.14
CA PRO A 183 3.89 9.33 -14.46
C PRO A 183 3.51 9.39 -12.97
N SER A 184 2.22 9.53 -12.66
CA SER A 184 1.71 9.72 -11.30
C SER A 184 2.14 8.61 -10.34
N GLN A 185 2.33 7.39 -10.83
CA GLN A 185 2.85 6.27 -10.04
C GLN A 185 4.20 6.61 -9.41
N LEU A 186 5.09 7.27 -10.15
CA LEU A 186 6.40 7.67 -9.62
C LEU A 186 6.28 8.83 -8.64
N TYR A 187 5.31 9.73 -8.83
CA TYR A 187 5.03 10.77 -7.84
C TYR A 187 4.51 10.17 -6.54
N GLU A 188 3.59 9.19 -6.62
CA GLU A 188 3.10 8.42 -5.47
C GLU A 188 4.25 7.65 -4.79
N ALA A 189 5.14 7.02 -5.56
CA ALA A 189 6.32 6.34 -5.01
C ALA A 189 7.21 7.29 -4.19
N VAL A 190 7.44 8.50 -4.70
CA VAL A 190 8.25 9.51 -4.02
C VAL A 190 7.51 10.12 -2.82
N LEU A 191 6.29 10.62 -3.02
CA LEU A 191 5.56 11.37 -1.99
C LEU A 191 5.00 10.45 -0.91
N GLU A 192 4.26 9.40 -1.29
CA GLU A 192 3.59 8.50 -0.34
C GLU A 192 4.53 7.40 0.19
N GLY A 193 5.63 7.11 -0.52
CA GLY A 193 6.67 6.18 -0.08
C GLY A 193 7.88 6.88 0.55
N LEU A 194 8.75 7.43 -0.30
CA LEU A 194 10.06 7.93 0.12
C LEU A 194 9.99 9.12 1.09
N VAL A 195 9.17 10.13 0.81
CA VAL A 195 9.07 11.33 1.66
C VAL A 195 8.50 10.98 3.02
N ILE A 196 7.43 10.17 3.07
CA ILE A 196 6.86 9.68 4.34
C ILE A 196 7.90 8.88 5.11
N PHE A 197 8.61 7.96 4.44
CA PHE A 197 9.69 7.21 5.06
C PHE A 197 10.73 8.13 5.69
N VAL A 198 11.23 9.12 4.95
CA VAL A 198 12.26 10.06 5.41
C VAL A 198 11.76 10.84 6.63
N ILE A 199 10.53 11.36 6.59
CA ILE A 199 9.94 12.09 7.71
C ILE A 199 9.85 11.19 8.95
N LEU A 200 9.27 9.99 8.82
CA LEU A 200 9.12 9.06 9.95
C LEU A 200 10.46 8.52 10.45
N TYR A 201 11.43 8.31 9.55
CA TYR A 201 12.79 7.93 9.89
C TYR A 201 13.40 8.96 10.83
N PHE A 202 13.40 10.23 10.48
CA PHE A 202 13.95 11.25 11.37
C PHE A 202 13.07 11.49 12.59
N TYR A 203 11.74 11.44 12.45
CA TYR A 203 10.82 11.65 13.56
C TYR A 203 10.97 10.59 14.66
N ARG A 204 11.37 9.35 14.32
CA ARG A 204 11.51 8.26 15.30
C ARG A 204 12.44 8.60 16.46
N TYR A 205 13.41 9.48 16.27
CA TYR A 205 14.30 9.95 17.34
C TYR A 205 13.61 10.87 18.35
N TYR A 206 12.47 11.48 17.98
CA TYR A 206 11.65 12.34 18.83
C TYR A 206 10.40 11.64 19.37
N LYS A 207 10.16 10.38 18.97
CA LYS A 207 9.04 9.55 19.40
C LYS A 207 8.99 9.48 20.93
N LYS A 208 7.83 9.76 21.51
CA LYS A 208 7.57 9.82 22.95
C LYS A 208 6.75 8.64 23.44
N PHE A 209 5.91 8.02 22.62
CA PHE A 209 5.04 6.91 23.03
C PHE A 209 4.76 5.92 21.89
N ASN A 210 4.37 4.70 22.25
CA ASN A 210 3.94 3.71 21.27
C ASN A 210 2.61 4.14 20.64
N GLY A 211 2.54 4.12 19.32
CA GLY A 211 1.41 4.55 18.51
C GLY A 211 1.61 5.92 17.86
N GLU A 212 2.70 6.63 18.21
CA GLU A 212 2.95 7.97 17.67
C GLU A 212 3.34 7.94 16.18
N LEU A 213 4.13 6.94 15.74
CA LEU A 213 4.55 6.84 14.35
C LEU A 213 3.40 6.41 13.44
N ILE A 214 2.55 5.48 13.89
CA ILE A 214 1.36 5.10 13.09
C ILE A 214 0.35 6.24 13.00
N ALA A 215 0.16 7.02 14.07
CA ALA A 215 -0.70 8.18 14.03
C ALA A 215 -0.15 9.25 13.07
N LEU A 216 1.17 9.48 13.07
CA LEU A 216 1.81 10.38 12.11
C LEU A 216 1.73 9.85 10.68
N TYR A 217 1.91 8.56 10.44
CA TYR A 217 1.68 7.97 9.13
C TYR A 217 0.24 8.22 8.65
N ALA A 218 -0.75 8.04 9.52
CA ALA A 218 -2.15 8.29 9.23
C ALA A 218 -2.48 9.76 8.94
N ILE A 219 -1.60 10.70 9.34
CA ILE A 219 -1.68 12.13 9.01
C ILE A 219 -0.92 12.44 7.72
N LEU A 220 0.30 11.92 7.58
CA LEU A 220 1.20 12.24 6.46
C LEU A 220 0.71 11.63 5.14
N TYR A 221 0.28 10.36 5.17
CA TYR A 221 -0.22 9.67 3.97
C TYR A 221 -1.33 10.43 3.25
N PRO A 222 -2.44 10.83 3.91
CA PRO A 222 -3.50 11.54 3.21
C PRO A 222 -3.06 12.91 2.67
N ILE A 223 -2.09 13.60 3.29
CA ILE A 223 -1.56 14.85 2.75
C ILE A 223 -0.86 14.58 1.42
N MET A 224 0.06 13.61 1.40
CA MET A 224 0.80 13.23 0.19
C MET A 224 -0.15 12.71 -0.90
N ARG A 225 -1.13 11.90 -0.50
CA ARG A 225 -2.16 11.39 -1.39
C ARG A 225 -2.99 12.50 -2.03
N PHE A 226 -3.42 13.47 -1.25
CA PHE A 226 -4.20 14.61 -1.73
C PHE A 226 -3.40 15.42 -2.77
N ILE A 227 -2.10 15.59 -2.55
CA ILE A 227 -1.19 16.26 -3.51
C ILE A 227 -1.06 15.43 -4.79
N CYS A 228 -0.83 14.12 -4.68
CA CYS A 228 -0.71 13.22 -5.84
C CYS A 228 -1.97 13.19 -6.71
N GLU A 229 -3.16 13.29 -6.11
CA GLU A 229 -4.43 13.26 -6.82
C GLU A 229 -4.66 14.44 -7.79
N PHE A 230 -3.92 15.55 -7.66
CA PHE A 230 -3.93 16.61 -8.67
C PHE A 230 -3.32 16.15 -10.00
N TYR A 231 -2.39 15.20 -9.96
CA TYR A 231 -1.70 14.65 -11.14
C TYR A 231 -2.27 13.33 -11.61
N ARG A 232 -3.04 12.63 -10.76
CA ARG A 232 -3.62 11.31 -11.06
C ARG A 232 -4.90 11.46 -11.88
N GLU A 233 -5.06 10.63 -12.91
CA GLU A 233 -6.33 10.56 -13.65
C GLU A 233 -7.39 9.96 -12.70
N PRO A 234 -8.59 10.57 -12.56
CA PRO A 234 -9.68 9.98 -11.80
C PRO A 234 -10.05 8.60 -12.35
N ASP A 235 -10.43 7.68 -11.47
CA ASP A 235 -10.79 6.32 -11.89
C ASP A 235 -12.00 6.35 -12.86
N PHE A 236 -11.94 5.52 -13.90
CA PHE A 236 -12.92 5.49 -14.99
C PHE A 236 -14.33 5.25 -14.45
N GLY A 237 -15.28 6.11 -14.83
CA GLY A 237 -16.69 6.01 -14.43
C GLY A 237 -17.05 6.69 -13.09
N ILE A 238 -16.07 7.16 -12.30
CA ILE A 238 -16.33 7.92 -11.06
C ILE A 238 -16.16 9.42 -11.31
N GLY A 239 -15.07 9.83 -11.98
CA GLY A 239 -14.77 11.24 -12.21
C GLY A 239 -14.57 12.03 -10.91
N PHE A 240 -14.96 13.31 -10.92
CA PHE A 240 -14.99 14.14 -9.71
C PHE A 240 -16.31 13.94 -8.96
N VAL A 241 -16.22 13.64 -7.67
CA VAL A 241 -17.36 13.15 -6.88
C VAL A 241 -18.14 14.28 -6.24
N ALA A 242 -17.46 15.20 -5.56
CA ALA A 242 -18.09 16.31 -4.86
C ALA A 242 -17.14 17.52 -4.83
N PHE A 243 -17.68 18.73 -4.99
CA PHE A 243 -16.92 19.99 -4.93
C PHE A 243 -15.71 20.08 -5.87
N GLY A 244 -15.72 19.34 -6.98
CA GLY A 244 -14.56 19.25 -7.90
C GLY A 244 -13.39 18.43 -7.35
N LEU A 245 -13.59 17.66 -6.27
CA LEU A 245 -12.59 16.77 -5.68
C LEU A 245 -12.72 15.33 -6.20
N SER A 246 -11.59 14.65 -6.35
CA SER A 246 -11.57 13.22 -6.64
C SER A 246 -11.98 12.41 -5.41
N MET A 247 -12.41 11.16 -5.60
CA MET A 247 -12.69 10.25 -4.48
C MET A 247 -11.46 10.09 -3.57
N GLY A 248 -10.26 10.03 -4.17
CA GLY A 248 -8.99 9.96 -3.43
C GLY A 248 -8.77 11.19 -2.53
N GLN A 249 -9.14 12.39 -2.98
CA GLN A 249 -9.04 13.61 -2.19
C GLN A 249 -10.03 13.62 -1.01
N ILE A 250 -11.28 13.20 -1.25
CA ILE A 250 -12.30 13.13 -0.19
C ILE A 250 -11.88 12.12 0.89
N LEU A 251 -11.45 10.92 0.48
CA LEU A 251 -10.97 9.91 1.40
C LEU A 251 -9.72 10.36 2.17
N SER A 252 -8.86 11.16 1.53
CA SER A 252 -7.69 11.74 2.18
C SER A 252 -8.09 12.73 3.29
N ILE A 253 -9.08 13.60 3.06
CA ILE A 253 -9.58 14.53 4.09
C ILE A 253 -10.12 13.76 5.30
N ILE A 254 -10.92 12.72 5.06
CA ILE A 254 -11.49 11.87 6.13
C ILE A 254 -10.36 11.19 6.92
N MET A 255 -9.41 10.58 6.23
CA MET A 255 -8.27 9.90 6.85
C MET A 255 -7.38 10.86 7.64
N PHE A 256 -7.16 12.07 7.14
CA PHE A 256 -6.40 13.09 7.86
C PHE A 256 -7.08 13.48 9.18
N GLY A 257 -8.39 13.70 9.17
CA GLY A 257 -9.18 13.97 10.37
C GLY A 257 -9.09 12.83 11.39
N PHE A 258 -9.21 11.58 10.93
CA PHE A 258 -9.02 10.40 11.78
C PHE A 258 -7.60 10.30 12.35
N GLY A 259 -6.57 10.57 11.54
CA GLY A 259 -5.17 10.57 11.98
C GLY A 259 -4.90 11.62 13.06
N LEU A 260 -5.41 12.84 12.91
CA LEU A 260 -5.32 13.89 13.93
C LEU A 260 -6.01 13.48 15.22
N TRP A 261 -7.23 12.96 15.13
CA TRP A 261 -7.98 12.46 16.28
C TRP A 261 -7.19 11.36 17.00
N LEU A 262 -6.67 10.37 16.26
CA LEU A 262 -5.88 9.27 16.80
C LEU A 262 -4.63 9.78 17.52
N TYR A 263 -3.88 10.70 16.91
CA TYR A 263 -2.69 11.31 17.51
C TYR A 263 -3.01 12.00 18.84
N ILE A 264 -4.04 12.86 18.85
CA ILE A 264 -4.46 13.60 20.06
C ILE A 264 -4.94 12.64 21.14
N TRP A 265 -5.74 11.64 20.78
CA TRP A 265 -6.27 10.65 21.72
C TRP A 265 -5.16 9.82 22.36
N LEU A 266 -4.20 9.32 21.58
CA LEU A 266 -3.05 8.57 22.10
C LEU A 266 -2.15 9.44 23.00
N LYS A 267 -1.94 10.70 22.63
CA LYS A 267 -1.17 11.65 23.43
C LYS A 267 -1.83 11.92 24.79
N CYS A 268 -3.14 12.18 24.80
CA CYS A 268 -3.89 12.45 26.03
C CYS A 268 -3.98 11.22 26.96
N THR A 269 -4.17 10.02 26.41
CA THR A 269 -4.22 8.79 27.20
C THR A 269 -2.88 8.46 27.85
N LYS A 270 -1.75 8.79 27.20
CA LYS A 270 -0.42 8.69 27.80
C LYS A 270 -0.27 9.64 28.99
N THR A 271 -0.64 10.92 28.82
CA THR A 271 -0.54 11.92 29.90
C THR A 271 -1.35 11.50 31.13
N LYS A 272 -2.55 10.94 30.94
CA LYS A 272 -3.38 10.42 32.04
C LYS A 272 -2.82 9.19 32.77
N ARG A 273 -1.91 8.43 32.17
CA ARG A 273 -1.24 7.29 32.86
C ARG A 273 0.00 7.71 33.65
N LEU A 274 0.48 8.94 33.44
CA LEU A 274 1.65 9.51 34.11
C LEU A 274 1.27 10.51 35.23
N ALA A 275 -0.01 10.89 35.31
CA ALA A 275 -0.60 11.71 36.37
C ALA A 275 -1.38 10.80 37.32
#